data_AF-A0A6L3JY13-F1
#
_entry.id   AF-A0A6L3JY13-F1
#
_cell.length_a   1.000
_cell.length_b   1.000
_cell.length_c   1.000
_cell.angle_alpha   90.00
_cell.angle_beta   90.00
_cell.angle_gamma   90.00
#
_symmetry.space_group_name_H-M   'P 1'
#
loop_
_entity.id
_entity.type
_entity.pdbx_description
1 polymer ?
#
loop_
_entity_poly.entity_id
_entity_poly.type
_entity_poly.pdbx_seq_one_letter_code
_entity_poly.pdbx_strand_id
1 'polypeptide(L)'
;MKSRDYIIGFYVVVIVCIACNCLFIWYFYCQQKEEKLLCNELKQFHEKEYEFAINRIESGLILRHIASDDKMLAGKFVIAFPDNVCDVCNTWLFSELSELKSETEIATVIPSRLKKTIETYNSMYNLGLFPIYYTEQYILLDESLKDLIYIFYCSESGKILYPLILRKDIMNLKLYIDIVKVIDTDFQ
;
A
#
# COMPACT_ATOMS: atom_id res chain seq x y z
N MET A 1 -24.40 49.97 53.97
CA MET A 1 -24.36 48.58 53.47
C MET A 1 -24.84 48.42 52.04
N LYS A 2 -25.90 49.11 51.58
CA LYS A 2 -26.47 48.90 50.22
C LYS A 2 -25.53 49.10 49.01
N SER A 3 -24.59 50.06 48.98
CA SER A 3 -23.80 50.31 47.75
C SER A 3 -22.66 49.33 47.49
N ARG A 4 -22.14 48.64 48.52
CA ARG A 4 -21.06 47.64 48.38
C ARG A 4 -21.54 46.38 47.67
N ASP A 5 -22.79 45.98 47.90
CA ASP A 5 -23.39 44.79 47.29
C ASP A 5 -23.68 44.99 45.80
N TYR A 6 -24.04 46.21 45.36
CA TYR A 6 -24.18 46.54 43.93
C TYR A 6 -22.85 46.52 43.18
N ILE A 7 -21.77 47.01 43.80
CA ILE A 7 -20.43 46.99 43.20
C ILE A 7 -19.94 45.55 43.04
N ILE A 8 -20.12 44.73 44.07
CA ILE A 8 -19.77 43.29 44.02
C ILE A 8 -20.60 42.59 42.94
N GLY A 9 -21.92 42.84 42.88
CA GLY A 9 -22.79 42.30 41.85
C GLY A 9 -22.36 42.68 40.42
N PHE A 10 -21.94 43.94 40.20
CA PHE A 10 -21.44 44.40 38.92
C PHE A 10 -20.15 43.66 38.49
N TYR A 11 -19.17 43.52 39.39
CA TYR A 11 -17.95 42.78 39.08
C TYR A 11 -18.19 41.29 38.82
N VAL A 12 -19.12 40.66 39.53
CA VAL A 12 -19.50 39.26 39.30
C VAL A 12 -20.09 39.09 37.89
N VAL A 13 -20.96 40.00 37.45
CA VAL A 13 -21.53 39.96 36.10
C VAL A 13 -20.44 40.12 35.04
N VAL A 14 -19.50 41.06 35.23
CA VAL A 14 -18.38 41.26 34.30
C VAL A 14 -17.49 40.02 34.22
N ILE A 15 -17.17 39.39 35.35
CA ILE A 15 -16.35 38.17 35.39
C ILE A 15 -17.06 37.01 34.68
N VAL A 16 -18.37 36.84 34.90
CA VAL A 16 -19.16 35.80 34.22
C VAL A 16 -19.19 36.06 32.71
N CYS A 17 -19.38 37.31 32.27
CA CYS A 17 -19.32 37.65 30.85
C CYS A 17 -17.95 37.35 30.23
N ILE A 18 -16.85 37.66 30.91
CA ILE A 18 -15.50 37.35 30.41
C ILE A 18 -15.30 35.83 30.33
N ALA A 19 -15.68 35.08 31.38
CA ALA A 19 -15.56 33.63 31.40
C ALA A 19 -16.37 32.95 30.28
N CYS A 20 -17.60 33.40 30.03
CA CYS A 20 -18.43 32.91 28.94
C CYS A 20 -17.81 33.19 27.56
N ASN A 21 -17.25 34.39 27.35
CA ASN A 21 -16.57 34.72 26.08
C ASN A 21 -15.31 33.87 25.87
N CYS A 22 -14.51 33.64 26.92
CA CYS A 22 -13.33 32.78 26.84
C CYS A 22 -13.69 31.32 26.50
N LEU A 23 -14.76 30.79 27.12
CA LEU A 23 -15.25 29.44 26.82
C LEU A 23 -15.78 29.33 25.39
N PHE A 24 -16.45 30.37 24.90
CA PHE A 24 -16.96 30.42 23.53
C PHE A 24 -15.83 30.44 22.50
N ILE A 25 -14.79 31.27 22.71
CA ILE A 25 -13.61 31.32 21.82
C ILE A 25 -12.87 29.98 21.84
N TRP A 26 -12.68 29.37 23.02
CA TRP A 26 -12.05 28.06 23.15
C TRP A 26 -12.84 26.97 22.41
N TYR A 27 -14.17 26.95 22.57
CA TYR A 27 -15.04 26.02 21.86
C TYR A 27 -14.92 26.14 20.34
N PHE A 28 -14.96 27.37 19.81
CA PHE A 28 -14.76 27.61 18.37
C PHE A 28 -13.36 27.21 17.88
N TYR A 29 -12.33 27.44 18.69
CA TYR A 29 -10.96 27.04 18.36
C TYR A 29 -10.81 25.51 18.33
N CYS A 30 -11.41 24.80 19.29
CA CYS A 30 -11.45 23.34 19.31
C CYS A 30 -12.17 22.77 18.07
N GLN A 31 -13.34 23.32 17.71
CA GLN A 31 -14.10 22.89 16.52
C GLN A 31 -13.29 23.05 15.22
N GLN A 32 -12.62 24.19 15.01
CA GLN A 32 -11.77 24.37 13.82
C GLN A 32 -10.58 23.41 13.75
N LYS A 33 -10.03 23.00 14.90
CA LYS A 33 -8.90 22.08 14.95
C LYS A 33 -9.32 20.67 14.54
N GLU A 34 -10.47 20.21 14.99
CA GLU A 34 -11.03 18.91 14.62
C GLU A 34 -11.37 18.85 13.12
N GLU A 35 -11.97 19.90 12.57
CA GLU A 35 -12.31 19.97 11.14
C GLU A 35 -11.07 19.93 10.23
N LYS A 36 -9.99 20.63 10.62
CA LYS A 36 -8.70 20.57 9.91
C LYS A 36 -8.04 19.19 9.99
N LEU A 37 -8.14 18.51 11.13
CA LEU A 37 -7.62 17.16 11.30
C LEU A 37 -8.35 16.19 10.37
N LEU A 38 -9.69 16.23 10.38
CA LEU A 38 -10.53 15.39 9.53
C LEU A 38 -10.29 15.66 8.04
N CYS A 39 -10.11 16.92 7.63
CA CYS A 39 -9.80 17.28 6.25
C CYS A 39 -8.44 16.73 5.79
N ASN A 40 -7.44 16.73 6.66
CA ASN A 40 -6.12 16.16 6.36
C ASN A 40 -6.18 14.62 6.26
N GLU A 41 -6.92 13.96 7.17
CA GLU A 41 -7.12 12.51 7.12
C GLU A 41 -7.84 12.08 5.83
N LEU A 42 -8.89 12.80 5.43
CA LEU A 42 -9.61 12.57 4.18
C LEU A 42 -8.72 12.78 2.95
N LYS A 43 -7.88 13.81 2.93
CA LYS A 43 -6.93 14.03 1.83
C LYS A 43 -5.91 12.91 1.73
N GLN A 44 -5.31 12.51 2.84
CA GLN A 44 -4.36 11.40 2.87
C GLN A 44 -5.00 10.09 2.41
N PHE A 45 -6.26 9.86 2.80
CA PHE A 45 -7.03 8.70 2.35
C PHE A 45 -7.23 8.72 0.83
N HIS A 46 -7.72 9.83 0.27
CA HIS A 46 -7.93 9.97 -1.17
C HIS A 46 -6.64 9.92 -1.99
N GLU A 47 -5.54 10.49 -1.48
CA GLU A 47 -4.22 10.40 -2.12
C GLU A 47 -3.76 8.95 -2.21
N LYS A 48 -3.91 8.17 -1.13
CA LYS A 48 -3.56 6.74 -1.13
C LYS A 48 -4.44 5.92 -2.07
N GLU A 49 -5.75 6.17 -2.11
CA GLU A 49 -6.64 5.48 -3.04
C GLU A 49 -6.31 5.81 -4.51
N TYR A 50 -6.00 7.07 -4.79
CA TYR A 50 -5.63 7.52 -6.12
C TYR A 50 -4.29 6.93 -6.57
N GLU A 51 -3.30 6.94 -5.68
CA GLU A 51 -1.99 6.34 -5.92
C GLU A 51 -2.11 4.83 -6.15
N PHE A 52 -2.96 4.13 -5.38
CA PHE A 52 -3.29 2.74 -5.61
C PHE A 52 -3.90 2.51 -7.01
N ALA A 53 -4.85 3.34 -7.43
CA ALA A 53 -5.48 3.23 -8.73
C ALA A 53 -4.49 3.48 -9.89
N ILE A 54 -3.63 4.50 -9.78
CA ILE A 54 -2.57 4.77 -10.78
C ILE A 54 -1.60 3.61 -10.87
N ASN A 55 -1.06 3.16 -9.73
CA ASN A 55 -0.12 2.04 -9.70
C ASN A 55 -0.68 0.81 -10.41
N ARG A 56 -1.98 0.54 -10.23
CA ARG A 56 -2.66 -0.57 -10.90
C ARG A 56 -2.74 -0.40 -12.42
N ILE A 57 -3.04 0.80 -12.90
CA ILE A 57 -3.10 1.11 -14.34
C ILE A 57 -1.70 1.00 -14.97
N GLU A 58 -0.70 1.63 -14.36
CA GLU A 58 0.68 1.63 -14.85
C GLU A 58 1.27 0.21 -14.87
N SER A 59 1.09 -0.55 -13.79
CA SER A 59 1.51 -1.96 -13.73
C SER A 59 0.86 -2.79 -14.84
N GLY A 60 -0.43 -2.57 -15.11
CA GLY A 60 -1.15 -3.31 -16.14
C GLY A 60 -0.70 -3.00 -17.56
N LEU A 61 -0.19 -1.79 -17.82
CA LEU A 61 0.39 -1.43 -19.12
C LEU A 61 1.79 -2.04 -19.29
N ILE A 62 2.59 -2.02 -18.23
CA ILE A 62 3.95 -2.56 -18.20
C ILE A 62 3.94 -4.09 -18.36
N LEU A 63 3.14 -4.78 -17.55
CA LEU A 63 3.13 -6.24 -17.47
C LEU A 63 2.55 -6.94 -18.71
N ARG A 64 1.72 -6.25 -19.50
CA ARG A 64 1.26 -6.76 -20.82
C ARG A 64 2.42 -7.07 -21.77
N HIS A 65 3.58 -6.43 -21.59
CA HIS A 65 4.77 -6.66 -22.42
C HIS A 65 5.67 -7.79 -21.89
N ILE A 66 5.48 -8.21 -20.64
CA ILE A 66 6.37 -9.13 -19.91
C ILE A 66 5.81 -10.57 -19.84
N ALA A 67 4.48 -10.72 -19.94
CA ALA A 67 3.82 -12.02 -19.93
C ALA A 67 2.77 -12.07 -21.05
N SER A 68 3.25 -12.20 -22.29
CA SER A 68 2.40 -12.65 -23.40
C SER A 68 2.34 -14.18 -23.38
N ASP A 69 1.15 -14.75 -23.17
CA ASP A 69 0.76 -16.14 -23.46
C ASP A 69 1.51 -17.27 -22.72
N ASP A 70 2.05 -17.03 -21.53
CA ASP A 70 2.67 -18.11 -20.76
C ASP A 70 1.65 -18.83 -19.87
N LYS A 71 1.04 -19.90 -20.42
CA LYS A 71 0.16 -20.83 -19.67
C LYS A 71 0.80 -21.35 -18.38
N MET A 72 2.13 -21.27 -18.25
CA MET A 72 2.85 -21.72 -17.07
C MET A 72 2.53 -20.89 -15.81
N LEU A 73 2.07 -19.64 -15.97
CA LEU A 73 1.71 -18.77 -14.85
C LEU A 73 0.22 -18.87 -14.47
N ALA A 74 -0.60 -19.57 -15.26
CA ALA A 74 -2.04 -19.64 -15.06
C ALA A 74 -2.41 -20.14 -13.66
N GLY A 75 -3.39 -19.47 -13.04
CA GLY A 75 -3.91 -19.79 -11.70
C GLY A 75 -3.01 -19.36 -10.54
N LYS A 76 -1.96 -18.55 -10.78
CA LYS A 76 -0.95 -18.20 -9.76
C LYS A 76 -0.89 -16.71 -9.46
N PHE A 77 -0.59 -16.42 -8.20
CA PHE A 77 -0.03 -15.12 -7.82
C PHE A 77 1.41 -15.05 -8.29
N VAL A 78 1.78 -13.94 -8.91
CA VAL A 78 3.09 -13.74 -9.52
C VAL A 78 3.72 -12.48 -8.97
N ILE A 79 4.93 -12.59 -8.41
CA ILE A 79 5.76 -11.46 -8.06
C ILE A 79 6.90 -11.31 -9.09
N ALA A 80 7.11 -10.08 -9.57
CA ALA A 80 8.06 -9.76 -10.61
C ALA A 80 9.13 -8.80 -10.08
N PHE A 81 10.39 -9.19 -10.24
CA PHE A 81 11.55 -8.35 -9.93
C PHE A 81 12.29 -8.04 -11.24
N PRO A 82 12.08 -6.86 -11.85
CA PRO A 82 12.67 -6.51 -13.14
C PRO A 82 14.17 -6.26 -13.10
N ASP A 83 14.70 -5.86 -11.95
CA ASP A 83 16.11 -5.51 -11.75
C ASP A 83 16.57 -5.83 -10.32
N ASN A 84 17.71 -5.27 -9.94
CA ASN A 84 18.45 -5.52 -8.72
C ASN A 84 17.55 -5.41 -7.50
N VAL A 85 17.53 -6.49 -6.72
CA VAL A 85 16.77 -6.57 -5.47
C VAL A 85 17.71 -6.28 -4.32
N CYS A 86 17.48 -5.17 -3.63
CA CYS A 86 18.14 -4.86 -2.36
C CYS A 86 17.44 -5.62 -1.23
N ASP A 87 18.15 -6.53 -0.55
CA ASP A 87 17.63 -7.30 0.58
C ASP A 87 17.29 -6.41 1.80
N VAL A 88 18.19 -5.50 2.17
CA VAL A 88 17.99 -4.57 3.30
C VAL A 88 16.75 -3.68 3.07
N CYS A 89 16.60 -3.18 1.85
CA CYS A 89 15.51 -2.29 1.46
C CYS A 89 14.15 -3.01 1.45
N ASN A 90 14.16 -4.31 1.12
CA ASN A 90 12.96 -5.14 0.96
C ASN A 90 12.74 -6.12 2.13
N THR A 91 13.34 -5.86 3.28
CA THR A 91 13.13 -6.65 4.52
C THR A 91 11.66 -6.82 4.88
N TRP A 92 10.85 -5.78 4.68
CA TRP A 92 9.40 -5.82 4.90
C TRP A 92 8.71 -6.86 4.00
N LEU A 93 9.03 -6.86 2.71
CA LEU A 93 8.46 -7.77 1.72
C LEU A 93 8.90 -9.21 1.98
N PHE A 94 10.17 -9.43 2.33
CA PHE A 94 10.70 -10.75 2.64
C PHE A 94 10.05 -11.36 3.89
N SER A 95 9.75 -10.54 4.89
CA SER A 95 8.99 -10.98 6.06
C SER A 95 7.59 -11.45 5.66
N GLU A 96 6.86 -10.65 4.86
CA GLU A 96 5.50 -10.99 4.42
C GLU A 96 5.48 -12.25 3.54
N LEU A 97 6.43 -12.39 2.62
CA LEU A 97 6.57 -13.58 1.77
C LEU A 97 6.83 -14.85 2.59
N SER A 98 7.73 -14.79 3.58
CA SER A 98 8.02 -15.95 4.43
C SER A 98 6.81 -16.40 5.26
N GLU A 99 5.94 -15.47 5.66
CA GLU A 99 4.69 -15.80 6.36
C GLU A 99 3.66 -16.43 5.39
N LEU A 100 3.57 -15.92 4.16
CA LEU A 100 2.57 -16.35 3.18
C LEU A 100 2.86 -17.70 2.53
N LYS A 101 4.11 -18.19 2.55
CA LYS A 101 4.51 -19.43 1.85
C LYS A 101 3.68 -20.67 2.22
N SER A 102 3.09 -20.72 3.41
CA SER A 102 2.24 -21.84 3.84
C SER A 102 0.79 -21.71 3.39
N GLU A 103 0.37 -20.51 3.00
CA GLU A 103 -1.01 -20.18 2.66
C GLU A 103 -1.21 -20.06 1.14
N THR A 104 -0.20 -19.64 0.39
CA THR A 104 -0.35 -19.32 -1.04
C THR A 104 0.96 -19.56 -1.78
N GLU A 105 0.90 -20.31 -2.88
CA GLU A 105 2.03 -20.46 -3.81
C GLU A 105 2.19 -19.16 -4.61
N ILE A 106 3.39 -18.57 -4.54
CA ILE A 106 3.73 -17.34 -5.27
C ILE A 106 4.82 -17.67 -6.29
N ALA A 107 4.43 -17.64 -7.57
CA ALA A 107 5.37 -17.72 -8.68
C ALA A 107 6.19 -16.43 -8.77
N THR A 108 7.41 -16.54 -9.29
CA THR A 108 8.35 -15.42 -9.35
C THR A 108 8.91 -15.26 -10.75
N VAL A 109 8.97 -14.04 -11.26
CA VAL A 109 9.48 -13.73 -12.62
C VAL A 109 10.64 -12.74 -12.52
N ILE A 110 11.82 -13.12 -13.01
CA ILE A 110 13.06 -12.34 -12.86
C ILE A 110 13.93 -12.38 -14.13
N PRO A 111 14.85 -11.42 -14.33
CA PRO A 111 15.95 -11.57 -15.27
C PRO A 111 16.87 -12.75 -14.93
N SER A 112 17.42 -13.41 -15.94
CA SER A 112 18.32 -14.56 -15.77
C SER A 112 19.57 -14.20 -14.96
N ARG A 113 20.04 -12.95 -15.09
CA ARG A 113 21.18 -12.43 -14.31
C ARG A 113 20.96 -12.42 -12.79
N LEU A 114 19.71 -12.37 -12.33
CA LEU A 114 19.37 -12.33 -10.90
C LEU A 114 19.18 -13.72 -10.29
N LYS A 115 19.27 -14.79 -11.10
CA LYS A 115 19.02 -16.17 -10.65
C LYS A 115 19.71 -16.51 -9.34
N LYS A 116 21.04 -16.35 -9.27
CA LYS A 116 21.81 -16.68 -8.06
C LYS A 116 21.40 -15.85 -6.84
N THR A 117 21.12 -14.57 -7.05
CA THR A 117 20.72 -13.64 -5.99
C THR A 117 19.38 -14.06 -5.39
N ILE A 118 18.39 -14.31 -6.24
CA ILE A 118 17.04 -14.69 -5.79
C ILE A 118 17.03 -16.10 -5.20
N GLU A 119 17.78 -17.05 -5.75
CA GLU A 119 17.94 -18.39 -5.14
C GLU A 119 18.56 -18.29 -3.74
N THR A 120 19.57 -17.42 -3.58
CA THR A 120 20.21 -17.16 -2.27
C THR A 120 19.21 -16.56 -1.28
N TYR A 121 18.47 -15.52 -1.68
CA TYR A 121 17.48 -14.87 -0.82
C TYR A 121 16.31 -15.79 -0.48
N ASN A 122 15.81 -16.55 -1.46
CA ASN A 122 14.74 -17.52 -1.25
C ASN A 122 15.12 -18.56 -0.18
N SER A 123 16.38 -19.03 -0.21
CA SER A 123 16.89 -19.96 0.81
C SER A 123 17.18 -19.28 2.14
N MET A 124 17.86 -18.13 2.14
CA MET A 124 18.30 -17.44 3.37
C MET A 124 17.12 -16.93 4.20
N TYR A 125 16.12 -16.37 3.53
CA TYR A 125 14.92 -15.82 4.17
C TYR A 125 13.74 -16.78 4.16
N ASN A 126 13.90 -17.98 3.59
CA ASN A 126 12.88 -19.03 3.54
C ASN A 126 11.55 -18.53 2.95
N LEU A 127 11.64 -17.88 1.77
CA LEU A 127 10.55 -17.13 1.15
C LEU A 127 9.50 -17.99 0.46
N GLY A 128 9.84 -19.22 0.05
CA GLY A 128 8.91 -20.11 -0.66
C GLY A 128 8.57 -19.67 -2.09
N LEU A 129 9.44 -18.89 -2.73
CA LEU A 129 9.24 -18.41 -4.11
C LEU A 129 9.43 -19.55 -5.10
N PHE A 130 8.31 -20.12 -5.58
CA PHE A 130 8.32 -21.19 -6.56
C PHE A 130 6.98 -21.24 -7.32
N PRO A 131 6.98 -21.56 -8.63
CA PRO A 131 8.14 -21.67 -9.52
C PRO A 131 8.80 -20.32 -9.88
N ILE A 132 10.10 -20.35 -10.20
CA ILE A 132 10.87 -19.18 -10.64
C ILE A 132 11.03 -19.23 -12.17
N TYR A 133 10.58 -18.18 -12.84
CA TYR A 133 10.64 -17.98 -14.29
C TYR A 133 11.65 -16.90 -14.64
N TYR A 134 12.30 -17.08 -15.78
CA TYR A 134 13.37 -16.21 -16.25
C TYR A 134 12.94 -15.50 -17.54
N THR A 135 13.04 -14.18 -17.57
CA THR A 135 12.74 -13.37 -18.77
C THR A 135 13.66 -12.17 -18.88
N GLU A 136 14.13 -11.88 -20.09
CA GLU A 136 14.95 -10.70 -20.39
C GLU A 136 14.11 -9.52 -20.94
N GLN A 137 12.79 -9.68 -21.03
CA GLN A 137 11.90 -8.64 -21.56
C GLN A 137 11.91 -7.35 -20.73
N TYR A 138 12.30 -7.44 -19.45
CA TYR A 138 12.50 -6.29 -18.57
C TYR A 138 13.59 -5.31 -19.04
N ILE A 139 14.49 -5.72 -19.94
CA ILE A 139 15.49 -4.82 -20.53
C ILE A 139 14.83 -3.63 -21.24
N LEU A 140 13.63 -3.83 -21.80
CA LEU A 140 12.87 -2.82 -22.55
C LEU A 140 12.16 -1.79 -21.66
N LEU A 141 12.16 -1.99 -20.33
CA LEU A 141 11.59 -1.01 -19.41
C LEU A 141 12.49 0.22 -19.28
N ASP A 142 11.85 1.38 -19.14
CA ASP A 142 12.53 2.60 -18.69
C ASP A 142 13.23 2.35 -17.35
N GLU A 143 14.39 2.98 -17.13
CA GLU A 143 15.20 2.76 -15.92
C GLU A 143 14.41 3.04 -14.63
N SER A 144 13.55 4.05 -14.63
CA SER A 144 12.72 4.38 -13.46
C SER A 144 11.71 3.28 -13.08
N LEU A 145 11.42 2.35 -13.99
CA LEU A 145 10.46 1.26 -13.79
C LEU A 145 11.15 -0.06 -13.42
N LYS A 146 12.47 -0.15 -13.61
CA LYS A 146 13.28 -1.35 -13.36
C LYS A 146 13.46 -1.65 -11.87
N ASP A 147 13.50 -0.61 -11.04
CA ASP A 147 13.65 -0.73 -9.59
C ASP A 147 12.34 -1.08 -8.86
N LEU A 148 11.21 -1.11 -9.58
CA LEU A 148 9.90 -1.36 -9.00
C LEU A 148 9.59 -2.86 -8.96
N ILE A 149 9.02 -3.32 -7.85
CA ILE A 149 8.57 -4.70 -7.69
C ILE A 149 7.09 -4.75 -8.02
N TYR A 150 6.69 -5.70 -8.85
CA TYR A 150 5.29 -5.84 -9.27
C TYR A 150 4.69 -7.12 -8.72
N ILE A 151 3.39 -7.08 -8.45
CA ILE A 151 2.59 -8.27 -8.17
C ILE A 151 1.35 -8.27 -9.05
N PHE A 152 0.92 -9.45 -9.48
CA PHE A 152 -0.32 -9.63 -10.20
C PHE A 152 -0.84 -11.05 -9.98
N TYR A 153 -2.12 -11.26 -10.30
CA TYR A 153 -2.66 -12.59 -10.44
C TYR A 153 -2.76 -12.95 -11.92
N CYS A 154 -2.43 -14.18 -12.27
CA CYS A 154 -2.64 -14.68 -13.62
C CYS A 154 -3.84 -15.63 -13.59
N SER A 155 -4.93 -15.27 -14.27
CA SER A 155 -6.10 -16.14 -14.39
C SER A 155 -5.78 -17.47 -15.07
N GLU A 156 -6.67 -18.44 -14.94
CA GLU A 156 -6.60 -19.73 -15.64
C GLU A 156 -6.45 -19.60 -17.16
N SER A 157 -7.00 -18.52 -17.73
CA SER A 157 -6.87 -18.21 -19.16
C SER A 157 -5.50 -17.61 -19.56
N GLY A 158 -4.58 -17.45 -18.61
CA GLY A 158 -3.26 -16.82 -18.82
C GLY A 158 -3.29 -15.30 -18.86
N LYS A 159 -4.42 -14.66 -18.52
CA LYS A 159 -4.52 -13.19 -18.49
C LYS A 159 -4.03 -12.63 -17.16
N ILE A 160 -3.24 -11.57 -17.24
CA ILE A 160 -2.81 -10.76 -16.10
C ILE A 160 -3.99 -9.96 -15.55
N LEU A 161 -4.30 -10.17 -14.28
CA LEU A 161 -5.35 -9.53 -13.53
C LEU A 161 -4.77 -8.81 -12.30
N TYR A 162 -5.44 -7.74 -11.91
CA TYR A 162 -5.15 -6.93 -10.72
C TYR A 162 -3.67 -6.51 -10.52
N PRO A 163 -2.94 -6.13 -11.58
CA PRO A 163 -1.52 -5.82 -11.45
C PRO A 163 -1.29 -4.63 -10.50
N LEU A 164 -0.23 -4.67 -9.70
CA LEU A 164 0.06 -3.67 -8.67
C LEU A 164 1.57 -3.50 -8.49
N ILE A 165 2.01 -2.26 -8.24
CA ILE A 165 3.37 -1.94 -7.79
C ILE A 165 3.44 -2.12 -6.28
N LEU A 166 4.28 -3.03 -5.81
CA LEU A 166 4.47 -3.29 -4.39
C LEU A 166 5.31 -2.19 -3.75
N ARG A 167 4.70 -1.44 -2.85
CA ARG A 167 5.36 -0.45 -2.00
C ARG A 167 4.81 -0.51 -0.59
N LYS A 168 5.71 -0.43 0.41
CA LYS A 168 5.39 -0.61 1.84
C LYS A 168 4.32 0.36 2.36
N ASP A 169 4.28 1.56 1.81
CA ASP A 169 3.39 2.66 2.17
C ASP A 169 1.98 2.54 1.57
N ILE A 170 1.80 1.67 0.57
CA ILE A 170 0.58 1.60 -0.23
C ILE A 170 -0.29 0.42 0.16
N MET A 171 0.24 -0.79 0.16
CA MET A 171 -0.52 -1.99 0.46
C MET A 171 0.40 -3.15 0.88
N ASN A 172 0.04 -3.83 1.97
CA ASN A 172 0.69 -5.07 2.38
C ASN A 172 0.26 -6.23 1.45
N LEU A 173 1.19 -7.13 1.18
CA LEU A 173 1.04 -8.25 0.25
C LEU A 173 -0.12 -9.19 0.61
N LYS A 174 -0.30 -9.50 1.90
CA LYS A 174 -1.38 -10.38 2.37
C LYS A 174 -2.76 -9.79 2.05
N LEU A 175 -2.94 -8.50 2.31
CA LEU A 175 -4.19 -7.81 2.01
C LEU A 175 -4.50 -7.82 0.52
N TYR A 176 -3.50 -7.60 -0.34
CA TYR A 176 -3.66 -7.71 -1.78
C TYR A 176 -4.15 -9.11 -2.20
N ILE A 177 -3.50 -10.17 -1.70
CA ILE A 177 -3.88 -11.55 -2.01
C ILE A 177 -5.31 -11.85 -1.56
N ASP A 178 -5.67 -11.45 -0.35
CA ASP A 178 -7.01 -11.67 0.21
C ASP A 178 -8.08 -10.97 -0.62
N ILE A 179 -7.84 -9.72 -1.04
CA ILE A 179 -8.74 -8.97 -1.92
C ILE A 179 -8.92 -9.69 -3.26
N VAL A 180 -7.83 -10.11 -3.89
CA VAL A 180 -7.90 -10.79 -5.19
C VAL A 180 -8.66 -12.10 -5.10
N LYS A 181 -8.42 -12.92 -4.05
CA LYS A 181 -9.17 -14.16 -3.81
C LYS A 181 -10.67 -13.94 -3.63
N VAL A 182 -11.08 -12.79 -3.08
CA VAL A 182 -12.50 -12.43 -2.91
C VAL A 182 -13.13 -11.94 -4.21
N ILE A 183 -12.40 -11.14 -4.99
CA ILE A 183 -12.92 -10.56 -6.24
C ILE A 183 -12.96 -11.59 -7.36
N ASP A 184 -11.92 -12.43 -7.46
CA ASP A 184 -11.82 -13.45 -8.49
C ASP A 184 -12.56 -14.71 -8.05
N THR A 185 -13.83 -14.81 -8.42
CA THR A 185 -14.73 -15.93 -8.07
C THR A 185 -14.31 -17.27 -8.67
N ASP A 186 -13.33 -17.29 -9.58
CA ASP A 186 -12.79 -18.50 -10.20
C ASP A 186 -11.79 -19.26 -9.27
N PHE A 187 -11.58 -18.79 -8.04
CA PHE A 187 -10.79 -19.49 -7.01
C PHE A 187 -11.52 -20.69 -6.35
N GLN A 188 -12.78 -20.97 -6.70
CA GLN A 188 -13.59 -22.08 -6.17
C GLN A 188 -13.44 -23.39 -6.96
#